data_AF-A0A7R9P1F5-F1
#
_entry.id   AF-A0A7R9P1F5-F1
#
_cell.length_a   1.000
_cell.length_b   1.000
_cell.length_c   1.000
_cell.angle_alpha   90.00
_cell.angle_beta   90.00
_cell.angle_gamma   90.00
#
_symmetry.space_group_name_H-M   'P 1'
#
loop_
_entity.id
_entity.type
_entity.pdbx_description
1 polymer ?
#
loop_
_entity_poly.entity_id
_entity_poly.type
_entity_poly.pdbx_seq_one_letter_code
_entity_poly.pdbx_strand_id
1 'polypeptide(L)'
;MVKRLHCEIKLRFWLPTWQAFALGSDLKLVIRPQIAREVIDMCRVCTTVMPGEPQVLLGSDKAFTYDYVFDTETPQSQVYDTCVECLVDGSLEGYNATVLAYGQTGSGKTYTMGTGFDVELDPDQIGIIPRSIHHMFDGITRRIETARQTGEPSPEFKVTAQFMELYNEEVIDLFEPNW
;
A
#
# COMPACT_ATOMS: atom_id res chain seq x y z
N MET A 1 -5.44 -18.19 -32.62
CA MET A 1 -6.37 -17.94 -31.50
C MET A 1 -5.56 -17.24 -30.42
N VAL A 2 -5.51 -15.90 -30.47
CA VAL A 2 -4.70 -15.08 -29.55
C VAL A 2 -5.49 -14.97 -28.24
N LYS A 3 -4.99 -15.56 -27.16
CA LYS A 3 -5.54 -15.34 -25.82
C LYS A 3 -5.20 -13.92 -25.41
N ARG A 4 -6.15 -13.01 -25.61
CA ARG A 4 -6.08 -11.61 -25.18
C ARG A 4 -6.35 -11.61 -23.66
N LEU A 5 -5.31 -11.72 -22.84
CA LEU A 5 -5.44 -11.49 -21.40
C LEU A 5 -5.71 -9.99 -21.19
N HIS A 6 -6.96 -9.65 -20.87
CA HIS A 6 -7.29 -8.31 -20.39
C HIS A 6 -6.89 -8.25 -18.91
N CYS A 7 -5.80 -7.56 -18.61
CA CYS A 7 -5.43 -7.23 -17.25
C CYS A 7 -5.96 -5.82 -16.94
N GLU A 8 -7.11 -5.72 -16.28
CA GLU A 8 -7.68 -4.45 -15.80
C GLU A 8 -7.12 -4.17 -14.41
N ILE A 9 -6.04 -3.38 -14.32
CA ILE A 9 -5.45 -3.02 -13.02
C ILE A 9 -6.25 -1.87 -12.43
N LYS A 10 -7.13 -2.20 -11.48
CA LYS A 10 -7.99 -1.26 -10.77
C LYS A 10 -7.35 -0.90 -9.44
N LEU A 11 -6.50 0.14 -9.42
CA LEU A 11 -6.07 0.76 -8.17
C LEU A 11 -7.25 1.54 -7.57
N ARG A 12 -8.06 0.87 -6.74
CA ARG A 12 -9.20 1.51 -6.05
C ARG A 12 -8.77 1.96 -4.66
N PHE A 13 -8.55 3.26 -4.52
CA PHE A 13 -8.50 3.95 -3.24
C PHE A 13 -9.93 4.28 -2.81
N TRP A 14 -10.40 3.73 -1.70
CA TRP A 14 -11.72 4.04 -1.12
C TRP A 14 -11.57 4.41 0.36
N LEU A 15 -12.07 5.59 0.71
CA LEU A 15 -12.50 5.96 2.06
C LEU A 15 -14.04 5.83 2.14
N PRO A 16 -14.63 5.66 3.34
CA PRO A 16 -15.44 4.49 3.62
C PRO A 16 -16.94 4.68 3.37
N THR A 17 -17.60 3.64 2.85
CA THR A 17 -18.88 3.09 3.35
C THR A 17 -19.18 1.74 2.67
N TRP A 18 -18.87 0.66 3.40
CA TRP A 18 -19.36 -0.73 3.35
C TRP A 18 -19.39 -1.57 2.04
N GLN A 19 -18.94 -2.81 2.25
CA GLN A 19 -18.93 -4.02 1.40
C GLN A 19 -17.84 -4.13 0.31
N ALA A 20 -16.76 -4.85 0.64
CA ALA A 20 -15.91 -5.51 -0.35
C ALA A 20 -15.41 -6.87 0.17
N PHE A 21 -15.76 -7.91 -0.56
CA PHE A 21 -15.19 -9.25 -0.48
C PHE A 21 -13.80 -9.21 -1.14
N ALA A 22 -12.73 -9.55 -0.42
CA ALA A 22 -11.43 -9.87 -0.98
C ALA A 22 -10.88 -11.11 -0.25
N LEU A 23 -10.37 -12.07 -1.02
CA LEU A 23 -9.69 -13.26 -0.53
C LEU A 23 -8.47 -12.84 0.31
N GLY A 24 -8.49 -13.16 1.61
CA GLY A 24 -7.39 -12.88 2.55
C GLY A 24 -7.46 -11.49 3.19
N SER A 25 -8.15 -11.37 4.32
CA SER A 25 -8.26 -10.10 5.06
C SER A 25 -7.10 -9.91 6.06
N ASP A 26 -5.84 -10.10 5.66
CA ASP A 26 -4.76 -9.96 6.64
C ASP A 26 -4.61 -8.49 7.07
N LEU A 27 -4.63 -8.29 8.37
CA LEU A 27 -4.59 -7.02 9.07
C LEU A 27 -3.15 -6.75 9.52
N LYS A 28 -2.57 -5.66 9.01
CA LYS A 28 -1.21 -5.24 9.32
C LYS A 28 -1.23 -3.96 10.13
N LEU A 29 -0.46 -3.91 11.22
CA LEU A 29 -0.32 -2.74 12.07
C LEU A 29 1.03 -2.05 11.78
N VAL A 30 0.99 -0.75 11.48
CA VAL A 30 2.20 0.09 11.34
C VAL A 30 2.22 1.12 12.47
N ILE A 31 3.26 1.10 13.29
CA ILE A 31 3.47 2.07 14.38
C ILE A 31 4.44 3.14 13.87
N ARG A 32 4.03 4.42 13.95
CA ARG A 32 4.90 5.53 13.56
C ARG A 32 5.71 6.06 14.75
N PRO A 33 6.91 6.62 14.50
CA PRO A 33 7.63 7.35 15.53
C PRO A 33 6.83 8.56 16.03
N GLN A 34 7.17 9.04 17.23
CA GLN A 34 6.58 10.26 17.78
C GLN A 34 6.99 11.47 16.94
N ILE A 35 6.04 12.36 16.67
CA ILE A 35 6.33 13.63 16.00
C ILE A 35 6.98 14.61 16.98
N ALA A 36 7.71 15.61 16.47
CA ALA A 36 8.41 16.59 17.31
C ALA A 36 7.52 17.24 18.37
N ARG A 37 6.26 17.54 18.02
CA ARG A 37 5.29 18.09 18.97
C ARG A 37 4.96 17.15 20.13
N GLU A 38 4.79 15.85 19.87
CA GLU A 38 4.52 14.85 20.91
C GLU A 38 5.71 14.69 21.86
N VAL A 39 6.94 14.83 21.33
CA VAL A 39 8.17 14.82 22.14
C VAL A 39 8.26 16.08 23.00
N ILE A 40 7.99 17.26 22.44
CA ILE A 40 8.00 18.55 23.16
C ILE A 40 6.95 18.57 24.28
N ASP A 41 5.76 18.03 23.99
CA ASP A 41 4.66 17.94 24.95
C ASP A 41 4.86 16.80 25.97
N MET A 42 6.01 16.11 25.94
CA MET A 42 6.38 15.01 26.84
C MET A 42 5.35 13.86 26.86
N CYS A 43 4.73 13.59 25.70
CA CYS A 43 3.84 12.45 25.54
C CYS A 43 4.62 11.15 25.70
N ARG A 44 4.06 10.22 26.49
CA ARG A 44 4.65 8.89 26.67
C ARG A 44 4.24 7.98 25.52
N VAL A 45 5.20 7.21 25.00
CA VAL A 45 4.90 6.07 24.13
C VAL A 45 4.09 5.06 24.93
N CYS A 46 2.94 4.66 24.38
CA CYS A 46 2.01 3.73 25.03
C CYS A 46 1.93 2.36 24.34
N THR A 47 2.71 2.15 23.28
CA THR A 47 2.76 0.92 22.50
C THR A 47 4.09 0.20 22.70
N THR A 48 4.06 -1.13 22.79
CA THR A 48 5.26 -1.97 22.82
C THR A 48 5.03 -3.19 21.95
N VAL A 49 5.92 -3.43 20.99
CA VAL A 49 5.85 -4.62 20.12
C VAL A 49 6.49 -5.79 20.83
N MET A 50 5.83 -6.95 20.80
CA MET A 50 6.36 -8.18 21.38
C MET A 50 7.42 -8.80 20.44
N PRO A 51 8.66 -9.03 20.91
CA PRO A 51 9.70 -9.60 20.05
C PRO A 51 9.32 -11.00 19.55
N GLY A 52 9.34 -11.18 18.22
CA GLY A 52 9.06 -12.48 17.59
C GLY A 52 7.59 -12.86 17.50
N GLU A 53 6.67 -12.02 17.96
CA GLU A 53 5.24 -12.24 17.89
C GLU A 53 4.57 -11.06 17.16
N PRO A 54 3.55 -11.28 16.32
CA PRO A 54 2.81 -10.19 15.67
C PRO A 54 1.80 -9.59 16.65
N GLN A 55 2.27 -9.17 17.82
CA GLN A 55 1.47 -8.64 18.92
C GLN A 55 1.99 -7.29 19.39
N VAL A 56 1.06 -6.39 19.70
CA VAL A 56 1.34 -5.10 20.33
C VAL A 56 0.66 -5.03 21.69
N LEU A 57 1.37 -4.51 22.68
CA LEU A 57 0.84 -4.14 23.99
C LEU A 57 0.51 -2.65 23.98
N LEU A 58 -0.70 -2.31 24.44
CA LEU A 58 -1.15 -0.95 24.67
C LEU A 58 -1.27 -0.72 26.19
N GLY A 59 -0.36 0.07 26.75
CA GLY A 59 -0.25 0.20 28.21
C GLY A 59 0.27 -1.09 28.87
N SER A 60 -0.27 -1.43 30.04
CA SER A 60 0.21 -2.56 30.85
C SER A 60 -0.65 -3.83 30.78
N ASP A 61 -1.85 -3.76 30.18
CA ASP A 61 -2.88 -4.79 30.35
C ASP A 61 -3.64 -5.17 29.06
N LYS A 62 -3.39 -4.49 27.92
CA LYS A 62 -4.10 -4.76 26.67
C LYS A 62 -3.14 -5.24 25.60
N ALA A 63 -3.36 -6.44 25.10
CA ALA A 63 -2.61 -7.03 24.00
C ALA A 63 -3.50 -7.22 22.77
N PHE A 64 -2.97 -6.89 21.59
CA PHE A 64 -3.67 -7.04 20.31
C PHE A 64 -2.77 -7.78 19.33
N THR A 65 -3.30 -8.82 18.70
CA THR A 65 -2.59 -9.65 17.73
C THR A 65 -3.06 -9.33 16.32
N TYR A 66 -2.11 -9.24 15.41
CA TYR A 66 -2.26 -8.93 13.99
C TYR A 66 -1.59 -10.02 13.16
N ASP A 67 -1.71 -9.96 11.84
CA ASP A 67 -0.92 -10.82 10.96
C ASP A 67 0.54 -10.34 10.90
N TYR A 68 0.74 -9.02 10.92
CA TYR A 68 2.05 -8.37 11.01
C TYR A 68 1.98 -7.10 11.86
N VAL A 69 3.05 -6.86 12.62
CA VAL A 69 3.26 -5.62 13.39
C VAL A 69 4.60 -5.02 13.00
N PHE A 70 4.57 -3.79 12.50
CA PHE A 70 5.74 -3.02 12.13
C PHE A 70 5.99 -1.94 13.19
N ASP A 71 7.15 -2.01 13.83
CA ASP A 71 7.58 -1.03 14.84
C ASP A 71 8.12 0.25 14.18
N THR A 72 8.43 1.26 14.98
CA THR A 72 8.83 2.60 14.53
C THR A 72 10.11 2.64 13.70
N GLU A 73 10.96 1.63 13.84
CA GLU A 73 12.23 1.50 13.11
C GLU A 73 12.08 0.73 11.78
N THR A 74 10.89 0.20 11.49
CA THR A 74 10.65 -0.57 10.27
C THR A 74 10.75 0.34 9.04
N PRO A 75 11.59 0.01 8.06
CA PRO A 75 11.69 0.78 6.82
C PRO A 75 10.48 0.56 5.91
N GLN A 76 10.17 1.54 5.06
CA GLN A 76 9.02 1.47 4.14
C GLN A 76 9.16 0.34 3.11
N SER A 77 10.39 -0.03 2.74
CA SER A 77 10.66 -1.19 1.89
C SER A 77 10.12 -2.48 2.52
N GLN A 78 10.43 -2.74 3.78
CA GLN A 78 9.96 -3.95 4.46
C GLN A 78 8.43 -3.97 4.61
N VAL A 79 7.80 -2.82 4.85
CA VAL A 79 6.33 -2.71 4.85
C VAL A 79 5.76 -3.08 3.48
N TYR A 80 6.37 -2.59 2.41
CA TYR A 80 5.96 -2.91 1.03
C TYR A 80 6.14 -4.40 0.71
N ASP A 81 7.32 -4.97 0.95
CA ASP A 81 7.65 -6.36 0.65
C ASP A 81 6.68 -7.31 1.34
N THR A 82 6.37 -7.04 2.61
CA THR A 82 5.48 -7.88 3.41
C THR A 82 4.00 -7.71 3.02
N CYS A 83 3.55 -6.49 2.70
CA CYS A 83 2.13 -6.20 2.57
C CYS A 83 1.61 -6.18 1.13
N VAL A 84 2.47 -5.88 0.14
CA VAL A 84 2.04 -5.42 -1.18
C VAL A 84 2.73 -6.14 -2.33
N GLU A 85 3.94 -6.65 -2.17
CA GLU A 85 4.69 -7.33 -3.24
C GLU A 85 3.86 -8.42 -3.92
N CYS A 86 3.36 -9.39 -3.14
CA CYS A 86 2.52 -10.49 -3.63
C CYS A 86 1.21 -10.00 -4.28
N LEU A 87 0.67 -8.86 -3.83
CA LEU A 87 -0.54 -8.28 -4.40
C LEU A 87 -0.29 -7.71 -5.80
N VAL A 88 0.86 -7.06 -6.00
CA VAL A 88 1.28 -6.56 -7.32
C VAL A 88 1.57 -7.72 -8.27
N ASP A 89 2.25 -8.76 -7.80
CA ASP A 89 2.48 -9.96 -8.61
C ASP A 89 1.18 -10.65 -9.02
N GLY A 90 0.25 -10.84 -8.07
CA GLY A 90 -1.08 -11.37 -8.36
C GLY A 90 -1.86 -10.47 -9.33
N SER A 91 -1.68 -9.15 -9.27
CA SER A 91 -2.30 -8.23 -10.23
C SER A 91 -1.82 -8.47 -11.66
N LEU A 92 -0.55 -8.80 -11.86
CA LEU A 92 0.02 -9.11 -13.17
C LEU A 92 -0.40 -10.51 -13.68
N GLU A 93 -0.95 -11.35 -12.82
CA GLU A 93 -1.60 -12.62 -13.16
C GLU A 93 -3.11 -12.47 -13.46
N GLY A 94 -3.67 -11.27 -13.26
CA GLY A 94 -5.07 -10.96 -13.53
C GLY A 94 -5.98 -11.00 -12.28
N TYR A 95 -5.42 -11.05 -11.08
CA TYR A 95 -6.18 -10.93 -9.83
C TYR A 95 -6.39 -9.47 -9.42
N ASN A 96 -7.53 -9.18 -8.80
CA ASN A 96 -7.76 -7.86 -8.21
C ASN A 96 -7.06 -7.76 -6.85
N ALA A 97 -6.38 -6.65 -6.62
CA ALA A 97 -5.75 -6.33 -5.35
C ALA A 97 -6.26 -4.98 -4.82
N THR A 98 -6.34 -4.82 -3.50
CA THR A 98 -6.72 -3.56 -2.87
C THR A 98 -5.98 -3.42 -1.54
N VAL A 99 -5.39 -2.24 -1.33
CA VAL A 99 -4.69 -1.89 -0.09
C VAL A 99 -5.34 -0.64 0.48
N LEU A 100 -5.74 -0.70 1.75
CA LEU A 100 -6.37 0.41 2.47
C LEU A 100 -5.55 0.74 3.71
N ALA A 101 -5.16 2.01 3.84
CA ALA A 101 -4.56 2.52 5.07
C ALA A 101 -5.65 3.14 5.96
N TYR A 102 -5.76 2.66 7.20
CA TYR A 102 -6.73 3.15 8.17
C TYR A 102 -6.05 3.61 9.46
N GLY A 103 -6.61 4.62 10.11
CA GLY A 103 -6.08 5.20 11.35
C GLY A 103 -6.54 6.63 11.56
N GLN A 104 -6.27 7.18 12.74
CA GLN A 104 -6.62 8.57 13.08
C GLN A 104 -5.87 9.60 12.22
N THR A 105 -6.32 10.86 12.21
CA THR A 105 -5.57 11.96 11.61
C THR A 105 -4.18 12.07 12.25
N GLY A 106 -3.15 12.24 11.41
CA GLY A 106 -1.76 12.28 11.85
C GLY A 106 -1.15 10.92 12.21
N SER A 107 -1.83 9.77 11.95
CA SER A 107 -1.26 8.43 12.23
C SER A 107 -0.24 7.94 11.21
N GLY A 108 0.00 8.66 10.11
CA GLY A 108 0.96 8.28 9.07
C GLY A 108 0.38 7.63 7.81
N LYS A 109 -0.96 7.56 7.63
CA LYS A 109 -1.60 6.96 6.42
C LYS A 109 -1.01 7.47 5.09
N THR A 110 -0.94 8.80 4.92
CA THR A 110 -0.38 9.47 3.73
C THR A 110 1.09 9.10 3.50
N TYR A 111 1.86 9.01 4.59
CA TYR A 111 3.26 8.62 4.55
C TYR A 111 3.42 7.16 4.14
N THR A 112 2.69 6.23 4.75
CA THR A 112 2.71 4.80 4.40
C THR A 112 2.29 4.57 2.95
N MET A 113 1.21 5.22 2.49
CA MET A 113 0.77 5.08 1.09
C MET A 113 1.68 5.81 0.11
N GLY A 114 2.40 6.85 0.53
CA GLY A 114 3.24 7.64 -0.36
C GLY A 114 2.44 8.57 -1.26
N THR A 115 1.34 9.15 -0.75
CA THR A 115 0.54 10.17 -1.48
C THR A 115 0.93 11.61 -1.15
N GLY A 116 2.00 11.81 -0.36
CA GLY A 116 2.55 13.15 -0.11
C GLY A 116 3.19 13.74 -1.37
N PHE A 117 3.16 15.07 -1.49
CA PHE A 117 3.68 15.81 -2.66
C PHE A 117 5.19 16.12 -2.58
N ASP A 118 5.95 15.42 -1.74
CA ASP A 118 7.37 15.68 -1.55
C ASP A 118 8.18 15.12 -2.72
N VAL A 119 8.80 16.03 -3.48
CA VAL A 119 9.47 15.74 -4.76
C VAL A 119 10.85 15.09 -4.57
N GLU A 120 11.39 15.11 -3.35
CA GLU A 120 12.72 14.57 -3.01
C GLU A 120 12.67 13.76 -1.71
N LEU A 121 11.99 12.62 -1.75
CA LEU A 121 12.02 11.64 -0.65
C LEU A 121 13.27 10.76 -0.78
N ASP A 122 13.92 10.51 0.35
CA ASP A 122 14.93 9.46 0.47
C ASP A 122 14.34 8.12 -0.01
N PRO A 123 15.08 7.28 -0.75
CA PRO A 123 14.64 5.95 -1.18
C PRO A 123 13.99 5.10 -0.07
N ASP A 124 14.42 5.25 1.18
CA ASP A 124 13.88 4.53 2.34
C ASP A 124 12.54 5.07 2.83
N GLN A 125 12.15 6.27 2.40
CA GLN A 125 10.91 6.96 2.76
C GLN A 125 9.81 6.79 1.70
N ILE A 126 10.18 6.34 0.49
CA ILE A 126 9.22 6.09 -0.60
C ILE A 126 8.15 5.09 -0.12
N GLY A 127 6.88 5.50 -0.22
CA GLY A 127 5.73 4.72 0.25
C GLY A 127 5.24 3.65 -0.74
N ILE A 128 4.08 3.08 -0.43
CA ILE A 128 3.51 1.93 -1.16
C ILE A 128 3.20 2.22 -2.64
N ILE A 129 2.54 3.35 -2.95
CA ILE A 129 2.05 3.64 -4.31
C ILE A 129 3.20 3.76 -5.32
N PRO A 130 4.20 4.65 -5.13
CA PRO A 130 5.31 4.75 -6.08
C PRO A 130 6.07 3.42 -6.24
N ARG A 131 6.31 2.66 -5.16
CA ARG A 131 6.92 1.31 -5.26
C ARG A 131 6.07 0.35 -6.08
N SER A 132 4.75 0.37 -5.87
CA SER A 132 3.81 -0.49 -6.61
C SER A 132 3.82 -0.20 -8.10
N ILE A 133 3.88 1.08 -8.48
CA ILE A 133 3.96 1.52 -9.88
C ILE A 133 5.27 1.01 -10.51
N HIS A 134 6.41 1.22 -9.86
CA HIS A 134 7.69 0.71 -10.34
C HIS A 134 7.70 -0.81 -10.50
N HIS A 135 7.30 -1.55 -9.46
CA HIS A 135 7.24 -3.00 -9.49
C HIS A 135 6.32 -3.51 -10.62
N MET A 136 5.18 -2.87 -10.84
CA MET A 136 4.26 -3.24 -11.91
C MET A 136 4.89 -3.09 -13.30
N PHE A 137 5.54 -1.97 -13.59
CA PHE A 137 6.19 -1.75 -14.89
C PHE A 137 7.41 -2.67 -15.09
N ASP A 138 8.17 -2.95 -14.03
CA ASP A 138 9.26 -3.92 -14.07
C ASP A 138 8.73 -5.33 -14.35
N GLY A 139 7.63 -5.72 -13.70
CA GLY A 139 6.98 -7.01 -13.89
C GLY A 139 6.36 -7.19 -15.28
N ILE A 140 5.83 -6.11 -15.88
CA ILE A 140 5.39 -6.09 -17.30
C ILE A 140 6.59 -6.33 -18.22
N THR A 141 7.67 -5.57 -18.04
CA THR A 141 8.88 -5.65 -18.85
C THR A 141 9.48 -7.06 -18.79
N ARG A 142 9.59 -7.64 -17.59
CA ARG A 142 10.09 -9.00 -17.37
C ARG A 142 9.26 -10.06 -18.09
N ARG A 143 7.93 -9.96 -18.07
CA ARG A 143 7.04 -10.91 -18.76
C ARG A 143 7.16 -10.83 -20.28
N ILE A 144 7.27 -9.61 -20.82
CA ILE A 144 7.51 -9.41 -22.26
C ILE A 144 8.84 -10.02 -22.68
N GLU A 145 9.90 -9.78 -21.92
CA GLU A 145 11.23 -10.29 -22.21
C GLU A 145 11.31 -11.81 -22.08
N THR A 146 10.67 -12.38 -21.06
CA THR A 146 10.59 -13.84 -20.89
C THR A 146 9.92 -14.50 -22.09
N ALA A 147 8.79 -13.96 -22.57
CA ALA A 147 8.09 -14.50 -23.74
C ALA A 147 8.97 -14.45 -25.01
N ARG A 148 9.78 -13.39 -25.18
CA ARG A 148 10.73 -13.28 -26.28
C ARG A 148 11.80 -14.38 -26.22
N GLN A 149 12.32 -14.65 -25.02
CA GLN A 149 13.36 -15.66 -24.81
C GLN A 149 12.84 -17.09 -24.96
N THR A 150 11.59 -17.37 -24.56
CA THR A 150 10.96 -18.69 -24.66
C THR A 150 10.35 -18.96 -26.04
N GLY A 151 10.32 -17.97 -26.94
CA GLY A 151 9.67 -18.07 -28.26
C GLY A 151 8.14 -18.05 -28.18
N GLU A 152 7.58 -17.66 -27.04
CA GLU A 152 6.15 -17.52 -26.82
C GLU A 152 5.64 -16.17 -27.35
N PRO A 153 4.34 -16.08 -27.71
CA PRO A 153 3.76 -14.80 -28.09
C PRO A 153 3.82 -13.81 -26.92
N SER A 154 4.37 -12.62 -27.17
CA SER A 154 4.47 -11.59 -26.14
C SER A 154 3.10 -11.16 -25.62
N PRO A 155 2.91 -11.04 -24.29
CA PRO A 155 1.69 -10.51 -23.71
C PRO A 155 1.51 -9.02 -24.04
N GLU A 156 0.25 -8.59 -24.19
CA GLU A 156 -0.12 -7.20 -24.38
C GLU A 156 -0.69 -6.65 -23.07
N PHE A 157 -0.19 -5.49 -22.64
CA PHE A 157 -0.66 -4.83 -21.41
C PHE A 157 -1.23 -3.46 -21.73
N LYS A 158 -2.34 -3.12 -21.08
CA LYS A 158 -2.93 -1.77 -21.06
C LYS A 158 -3.07 -1.32 -19.61
N VAL A 159 -2.33 -0.29 -19.23
CA VAL A 159 -2.38 0.28 -17.88
C VAL A 159 -3.19 1.57 -17.91
N THR A 160 -4.13 1.72 -16.98
CA THR A 160 -4.94 2.93 -16.79
C THR A 160 -4.93 3.29 -15.31
N ALA A 161 -4.86 4.58 -15.00
CA ALA A 161 -4.92 5.07 -13.62
C ALA A 161 -6.09 6.05 -13.44
N GLN A 162 -6.65 6.05 -12.24
CA GLN A 162 -7.64 7.03 -11.79
C GLN A 162 -7.24 7.46 -10.38
N PHE A 163 -7.36 8.76 -10.08
CA PHE A 163 -7.08 9.27 -8.75
C PHE A 163 -8.30 10.06 -8.28
N MET A 164 -8.98 9.57 -7.24
CA MET A 164 -10.26 10.12 -6.80
C MET A 164 -10.22 10.43 -5.31
N GLU A 165 -10.90 11.50 -4.92
CA GLU A 165 -11.20 11.86 -3.53
C GLU A 165 -12.70 11.70 -3.27
N LEU A 166 -13.04 11.15 -2.11
CA LEU A 166 -14.40 11.15 -1.59
C LEU A 166 -14.46 12.18 -0.47
N TYR A 167 -15.08 13.32 -0.73
CA TYR A 167 -15.23 14.41 0.23
C TYR A 167 -16.69 14.82 0.33
N ASN A 168 -17.25 14.84 1.55
CA ASN A 168 -18.64 15.20 1.79
C ASN A 168 -19.65 14.42 0.93
N GLU A 169 -19.44 13.10 0.80
CA GLU A 169 -20.25 12.21 -0.06
C GLU A 169 -20.18 12.50 -1.57
N GLU A 170 -19.32 13.43 -2.00
CA GLU A 170 -19.05 13.74 -3.40
C GLU A 170 -17.74 13.11 -3.87
N VAL A 171 -17.76 12.54 -5.07
CA VAL A 171 -16.58 11.96 -5.73
C VAL A 171 -15.94 13.00 -6.63
N ILE A 172 -14.68 13.31 -6.37
CA ILE A 172 -13.88 14.32 -7.08
C ILE A 172 -12.75 13.59 -7.82
N ASP A 173 -12.62 13.83 -9.13
CA ASP A 173 -11.46 13.35 -9.91
C ASP A 173 -10.29 14.31 -9.73
N LEU A 174 -9.18 13.81 -9.17
CA LEU A 174 -7.98 14.58 -8.87
C LEU A 174 -7.05 14.75 -10.09
N PHE A 175 -7.32 14.09 -11.21
CA PHE A 175 -6.61 14.32 -12.47
C PHE A 175 -7.25 15.41 -13.33
N GLU A 176 -8.51 15.77 -13.10
CA GLU A 176 -9.15 16.86 -13.80
C GLU A 176 -8.83 18.21 -13.13
N PRO A 177 -8.30 19.21 -13.86
CA PRO A 177 -7.97 20.52 -13.31
C PRO A 177 -9.21 21.43 -13.12
N ASN A 178 -10.37 20.87 -12.78
CA ASN A 178 -11.62 21.61 -12.63
C ASN A 178 -11.76 22.17 -11.20
N TRP A 179 -10.98 23.21 -10.89
CA TRP A 179 -11.17 24.09 -9.73
C TRP A 179 -11.10 25.56 -10.13
#